data_AF-A0A524LGC7-F1
#
_entry.id   AF-A0A524LGC7-F1
#
_cell.length_a   1.000
_cell.length_b   1.000
_cell.length_c   1.000
_cell.angle_alpha   90.00
_cell.angle_beta   90.00
_cell.angle_gamma   90.00
#
_symmetry.space_group_name_H-M   'P 1'
#
loop_
_entity.id
_entity.type
_entity.pdbx_description
1 polymer ?
#
loop_
_entity_poly.entity_id
_entity_poly.type
_entity_poly.pdbx_seq_one_letter_code
_entity_poly.pdbx_strand_id
1 'polypeptide(L)'
;MTELEAVAGIGPAAAKRLREVYITTAEILSVQNPVDLQTQTKLGEATIAKIIKNAREISGKFGFKSGIELEKHQAETPRLKFGIESLDKKLFGGIEVGSIVELYGNARGGKTFLSHQLAVRCQLPYDQGGLEGRVLWLDTESSFKTTHIRANAVRWGLDPDIALANISVAPIALSSQIEEYTHQIQLMLAEGQFKMLVIDSLTGLFRAEYTGIGNLASRQYSINGLLNWMRRLGLATDSIFVYTNQVTTQIS
;
A
#
# COMPACT_ATOMS: atom_id res chain seq x y z
N MET A 1 -11.10 -2.99 11.00
CA MET A 1 -10.59 -4.31 10.60
C MET A 1 -10.93 -5.31 11.69
N THR A 2 -10.83 -6.60 11.40
CA THR A 2 -11.25 -7.65 12.33
C THR A 2 -10.17 -7.89 13.38
N GLU A 3 -10.54 -7.80 14.66
CA GLU A 3 -9.63 -8.07 15.79
C GLU A 3 -9.15 -9.53 15.77
N LEU A 4 -7.91 -9.76 16.24
CA LEU A 4 -7.31 -11.10 16.27
C LEU A 4 -8.11 -12.10 17.10
N GLU A 5 -8.72 -11.64 18.19
CA GLU A 5 -9.52 -12.47 19.10
C GLU A 5 -10.78 -13.03 18.44
N ALA A 6 -11.24 -12.46 17.32
CA ALA A 6 -12.33 -13.02 16.54
C ALA A 6 -11.89 -14.24 15.71
N VAL A 7 -10.59 -14.43 15.49
CA VAL A 7 -10.06 -15.59 14.74
C VAL A 7 -10.03 -16.82 15.65
N ALA A 8 -10.80 -17.84 15.27
CA ALA A 8 -10.82 -19.09 16.01
C ALA A 8 -9.42 -19.68 16.18
N GLY A 9 -9.08 -20.11 17.39
CA GLY A 9 -7.74 -20.65 17.70
C GLY A 9 -6.70 -19.60 18.13
N ILE A 10 -7.04 -18.31 18.13
CA ILE A 10 -6.22 -17.27 18.75
C ILE A 10 -6.72 -17.02 20.19
N GLY A 11 -5.96 -17.53 21.17
CA GLY A 11 -6.13 -17.15 22.57
C GLY A 11 -5.25 -15.95 22.97
N PRO A 12 -5.38 -15.42 24.20
CA PRO A 12 -4.66 -14.22 24.64
C PRO A 12 -3.14 -14.29 24.49
N ALA A 13 -2.53 -15.45 24.76
CA ALA A 13 -1.09 -15.65 24.62
C ALA A 13 -0.62 -15.62 23.16
N ALA A 14 -1.40 -16.20 22.24
CA ALA A 14 -1.11 -16.15 20.81
C ALA A 14 -1.31 -14.73 20.26
N ALA A 15 -2.39 -14.05 20.66
CA ALA A 15 -2.66 -12.68 20.27
C ALA A 15 -1.53 -11.72 20.71
N LYS A 16 -1.02 -11.89 21.93
CA LYS A 16 0.14 -11.13 22.43
C LYS A 16 1.37 -11.31 21.53
N ARG A 17 1.75 -12.55 21.22
CA ARG A 17 2.90 -12.86 20.36
C ARG A 17 2.75 -12.33 18.93
N LEU A 18 1.53 -12.34 18.39
CA LEU A 18 1.24 -11.77 17.08
C LEU A 18 1.41 -10.24 17.08
N ARG A 19 0.92 -9.57 18.13
CA ARG A 19 1.09 -8.11 18.29
C ARG A 19 2.54 -7.70 18.49
N GLU A 20 3.35 -8.53 19.17
CA GLU A 20 4.81 -8.33 19.30
C GLU A 20 5.55 -8.33 17.94
N VAL A 21 4.95 -8.93 16.91
CA VAL A 21 5.47 -8.94 15.53
C VAL A 21 4.62 -8.08 14.59
N TYR A 22 3.88 -7.12 15.16
CA TYR A 22 3.08 -6.12 14.45
C TYR A 22 1.89 -6.65 13.66
N ILE A 23 1.45 -7.88 13.93
CA ILE A 23 0.21 -8.42 13.39
C ILE A 23 -0.90 -8.10 14.37
N THR A 24 -1.82 -7.24 13.96
CA THR A 24 -2.87 -6.70 14.83
C THR A 24 -4.28 -7.06 14.40
N THR A 25 -4.47 -7.55 13.17
CA THR A 25 -5.79 -7.84 12.59
C THR A 25 -5.81 -9.20 11.88
N ALA A 26 -7.01 -9.76 11.72
CA ALA A 26 -7.19 -11.00 10.97
C ALA A 26 -6.77 -10.84 9.50
N GLU A 27 -7.03 -9.67 8.90
CA GLU A 27 -6.70 -9.38 7.53
C GLU A 27 -5.18 -9.38 7.32
N ILE A 28 -4.41 -8.78 8.22
CA ILE A 28 -2.94 -8.83 8.16
C ILE A 28 -2.45 -10.26 8.38
N LEU A 29 -3.02 -11.00 9.34
CA LEU A 29 -2.66 -12.39 9.59
C LEU A 29 -2.90 -13.29 8.37
N SER A 30 -3.98 -13.05 7.61
CA SER A 30 -4.40 -13.88 6.49
C SER A 30 -3.38 -13.96 5.33
N VAL A 31 -2.52 -12.95 5.20
CA VAL A 31 -1.52 -12.80 4.14
C VAL A 31 -0.09 -13.15 4.58
N GLN A 32 0.11 -13.61 5.82
CA GLN A 32 1.45 -13.92 6.32
C GLN A 32 2.05 -15.18 5.70
N ASN A 33 3.38 -15.22 5.64
CA ASN A 33 4.13 -16.43 5.33
C ASN A 33 4.17 -17.29 6.62
N PRO A 34 3.66 -18.54 6.60
CA PRO A 34 3.67 -19.41 7.77
C PRO A 34 5.06 -19.63 8.37
N VAL A 35 6.10 -19.75 7.53
CA VAL A 35 7.48 -20.03 7.98
C VAL A 35 8.09 -18.82 8.70
N ASP A 36 7.94 -17.64 8.10
CA ASP A 36 8.44 -16.40 8.70
C ASP A 36 7.69 -16.11 10.01
N LEU A 37 6.36 -16.28 10.00
CA LEU A 37 5.53 -16.05 11.17
C LEU A 37 5.85 -17.01 12.31
N GLN A 38 6.09 -18.28 12.01
CA GLN A 38 6.53 -19.28 12.99
C GLN A 38 7.86 -18.87 13.63
N THR A 39 8.82 -18.45 12.81
CA THR A 39 10.15 -18.03 13.25
C THR A 39 10.06 -16.83 14.20
N GLN A 40 9.25 -15.83 13.85
CA GLN A 40 9.11 -14.60 14.63
C GLN A 40 8.31 -14.81 15.93
N THR A 41 7.23 -15.60 15.90
CA THR A 41 6.32 -15.76 17.05
C THR A 41 6.66 -16.96 17.95
N LYS A 42 7.49 -17.90 17.47
CA LYS A 42 7.80 -19.17 18.13
C LYS A 42 6.54 -19.97 18.49
N LEU A 43 5.45 -19.81 17.74
CA LEU A 43 4.25 -20.62 17.85
C LEU A 43 4.45 -21.96 17.12
N GLY A 44 3.70 -22.99 17.52
CA GLY A 44 3.76 -24.30 16.86
C GLY A 44 3.24 -24.23 15.42
N GLU A 45 3.82 -25.04 14.53
CA GLU A 45 3.48 -25.08 13.10
C GLU A 45 1.98 -25.32 12.86
N ALA A 46 1.40 -26.32 13.55
CA ALA A 46 -0.02 -26.63 13.48
C ALA A 46 -0.91 -25.46 13.93
N THR A 47 -0.46 -24.70 14.94
CA THR A 47 -1.16 -23.50 15.41
C THR A 47 -1.12 -22.41 14.34
N ILE A 48 0.06 -22.13 13.76
CA ILE A 48 0.23 -21.13 12.70
C ILE A 48 -0.65 -21.45 11.48
N ALA A 49 -0.59 -22.69 11.00
CA ALA A 49 -1.39 -23.13 9.86
C ALA A 49 -2.89 -22.95 10.13
N LYS A 50 -3.35 -23.30 11.34
CA LYS A 50 -4.75 -23.17 11.76
C LYS A 50 -5.20 -21.70 11.82
N ILE A 51 -4.45 -20.83 12.49
CA ILE A 51 -4.87 -19.42 12.67
C ILE A 51 -4.83 -18.64 11.36
N ILE A 52 -3.87 -18.91 10.46
CA ILE A 52 -3.84 -18.29 9.12
C ILE A 52 -5.04 -18.74 8.30
N LYS A 53 -5.38 -20.03 8.33
CA LYS A 53 -6.56 -20.56 7.63
C LYS A 53 -7.83 -19.86 8.12
N ASN A 54 -8.03 -19.80 9.43
CA ASN A 54 -9.21 -19.19 10.03
C ASN A 54 -9.27 -17.66 9.76
N ALA A 55 -8.12 -16.99 9.71
CA ALA A 55 -8.02 -15.58 9.32
C ALA A 55 -8.40 -15.34 7.85
N ARG A 56 -8.10 -16.29 6.95
CA ARG A 56 -8.56 -16.23 5.55
C ARG A 56 -10.05 -16.46 5.41
N GLU A 57 -10.61 -17.38 6.21
CA GLU A 57 -12.05 -17.65 6.22
C GLU A 57 -12.84 -16.43 6.72
N ILE A 58 -12.44 -15.82 7.84
CA ILE A 58 -13.15 -14.67 8.41
C ILE A 58 -13.04 -13.42 7.53
N SER A 59 -11.92 -13.24 6.82
CA SER A 59 -11.75 -12.07 5.93
C SER A 59 -12.56 -12.17 4.64
N GLY A 60 -12.96 -13.37 4.19
CA GLY A 60 -13.76 -13.57 2.97
C GLY A 60 -13.06 -13.18 1.65
N LYS A 61 -11.77 -12.80 1.72
CA LYS A 61 -10.99 -12.31 0.57
C LYS A 61 -10.38 -13.42 -0.29
N PHE A 62 -10.35 -14.66 0.22
CA PHE A 62 -9.64 -15.78 -0.41
C PHE A 62 -10.59 -16.95 -0.71
N GLY A 63 -10.16 -17.83 -1.62
CA GLY A 63 -10.92 -19.00 -2.04
C GLY A 63 -11.28 -18.95 -3.53
N PHE A 64 -11.78 -20.07 -4.05
CA PHE A 64 -12.24 -20.14 -5.43
C PHE A 64 -13.61 -19.45 -5.56
N LYS A 65 -13.73 -18.61 -6.57
CA LYS A 65 -14.97 -17.95 -7.00
C LYS A 65 -15.11 -18.14 -8.51
N SER A 66 -16.34 -18.23 -9.01
CA SER A 66 -16.60 -18.20 -10.44
C SER A 66 -16.26 -16.81 -11.02
N GLY A 67 -16.00 -16.74 -12.33
CA GLY A 67 -15.73 -15.46 -13.00
C GLY A 67 -16.87 -14.46 -12.85
N ILE A 68 -18.13 -14.92 -12.83
CA ILE A 68 -19.32 -14.07 -12.66
C ILE A 68 -19.40 -13.52 -11.23
N GLU A 69 -19.04 -14.31 -10.21
CA GLU A 69 -18.98 -13.81 -8.83
C GLU A 69 -17.86 -12.78 -8.66
N LEU A 70 -16.71 -13.00 -9.32
CA LEU A 70 -15.61 -12.05 -9.31
C LEU A 70 -15.99 -10.73 -10.00
N GLU A 71 -16.63 -10.79 -11.16
CA GLU A 71 -17.10 -9.61 -11.90
C GLU A 71 -18.07 -8.76 -11.05
N LYS A 72 -19.05 -9.41 -10.40
CA LYS A 72 -19.99 -8.73 -9.50
C LYS A 72 -19.25 -8.03 -8.34
N HIS A 73 -18.31 -8.74 -7.71
CA HIS A 73 -17.49 -8.16 -6.66
C HIS A 73 -16.68 -6.96 -7.17
N GLN A 74 -16.03 -7.07 -8.33
CA GLN A 74 -15.24 -5.98 -8.93
C GLN A 74 -16.06 -4.74 -9.30
N ALA A 75 -17.34 -4.92 -9.60
CA ALA A 75 -18.27 -3.81 -9.85
C ALA A 75 -18.62 -3.04 -8.55
N GLU A 76 -18.55 -3.71 -7.39
CA GLU A 76 -18.81 -3.13 -6.07
C GLU A 76 -17.53 -2.65 -5.37
N THR A 77 -16.35 -3.15 -5.78
CA THR A 77 -15.07 -2.76 -5.20
C THR A 77 -14.80 -1.26 -5.41
N PRO A 78 -14.52 -0.49 -4.34
CA PRO A 78 -14.19 0.93 -4.46
C PRO A 78 -12.97 1.19 -5.37
N ARG A 79 -13.03 2.30 -6.11
CA ARG A 79 -11.94 2.75 -7.00
C ARG A 79 -11.59 4.20 -6.74
N LEU A 80 -10.30 4.48 -6.59
CA LEU A 80 -9.76 5.83 -6.57
C LEU A 80 -9.63 6.34 -8.01
N LYS A 81 -10.43 7.34 -8.37
CA LYS A 81 -10.30 8.01 -9.66
C LYS A 81 -9.05 8.88 -9.69
N PHE A 82 -8.44 9.03 -10.86
CA PHE A 82 -7.42 10.02 -11.14
C PHE A 82 -8.02 11.42 -11.23
N GLY A 83 -9.29 11.60 -11.59
CA GLY A 83 -9.88 12.92 -11.83
C GLY A 83 -9.53 13.47 -13.22
N ILE A 84 -9.22 12.56 -14.14
CA ILE A 84 -8.99 12.81 -15.56
C ILE A 84 -9.92 11.84 -16.28
N GLU A 85 -11.04 12.33 -16.79
CA GLU A 85 -12.14 11.50 -17.29
C GLU A 85 -11.70 10.46 -18.33
N SER A 86 -10.84 10.86 -19.27
CA SER A 86 -10.31 9.97 -20.30
C SER A 86 -9.41 8.86 -19.76
N LEU A 87 -8.67 9.14 -18.68
CA LEU A 87 -7.83 8.15 -18.00
C LEU A 87 -8.67 7.23 -17.11
N ASP A 88 -9.61 7.80 -16.35
CA ASP A 88 -10.53 7.04 -15.49
C ASP A 88 -11.36 6.07 -16.32
N LYS A 89 -11.86 6.48 -17.50
CA LYS A 89 -12.59 5.59 -18.42
C LYS A 89 -11.71 4.45 -18.94
N LYS A 90 -10.44 4.72 -19.27
CA LYS A 90 -9.48 3.68 -19.73
C LYS A 90 -9.09 2.70 -18.62
N LEU A 91 -9.16 3.14 -17.36
CA LEU A 91 -8.87 2.34 -16.18
C LEU A 91 -10.14 1.86 -15.47
N PHE A 92 -11.24 1.69 -16.22
CA PHE A 92 -12.49 1.11 -15.72
C PHE A 92 -13.03 1.76 -14.44
N GLY A 93 -12.94 3.10 -14.36
CA GLY A 93 -13.41 3.88 -13.21
C GLY A 93 -12.34 4.21 -12.17
N GLY A 94 -11.08 3.85 -12.40
CA GLY A 94 -9.94 4.24 -11.57
C GLY A 94 -9.18 3.06 -10.96
N ILE A 95 -8.32 3.36 -9.99
CA ILE A 95 -7.47 2.39 -9.30
C ILE A 95 -8.31 1.63 -8.28
N GLU A 96 -8.44 0.32 -8.46
CA GLU A 96 -9.09 -0.57 -7.49
C GLU A 96 -8.32 -0.59 -6.16
N VAL A 97 -9.03 -0.56 -5.04
CA VAL A 97 -8.41 -0.75 -3.72
C VAL A 97 -7.64 -2.06 -3.63
N GLY A 98 -6.58 -2.08 -2.82
CA GLY A 98 -5.67 -3.22 -2.70
C GLY A 98 -4.69 -3.40 -3.86
N SER A 99 -4.68 -2.47 -4.83
CA SER A 99 -3.72 -2.47 -5.94
C SER A 99 -2.36 -1.87 -5.58
N ILE A 100 -1.33 -2.35 -6.26
CA ILE A 100 -0.08 -1.61 -6.45
C ILE A 100 -0.12 -0.93 -7.81
N VAL A 101 0.23 0.35 -7.87
CA VAL A 101 0.29 1.16 -9.07
C VAL A 101 1.69 1.73 -9.25
N GLU A 102 2.28 1.44 -10.40
CA GLU A 102 3.52 2.06 -10.86
C GLU A 102 3.22 3.24 -11.78
N LEU A 103 3.71 4.42 -11.41
CA LEU A 103 3.77 5.57 -12.29
C LEU A 103 5.19 5.68 -12.85
N TYR A 104 5.41 5.29 -14.11
CA TYR A 104 6.73 5.34 -14.73
C TYR A 104 6.80 6.29 -15.94
N GLY A 105 8.01 6.78 -16.22
CA GLY A 105 8.26 7.70 -17.34
C GLY A 105 9.53 8.53 -17.16
N ASN A 106 9.86 9.35 -18.16
CA ASN A 106 11.01 10.25 -18.13
C ASN A 106 10.96 11.23 -16.96
N ALA A 107 12.12 11.76 -16.56
CA ALA A 107 12.20 12.88 -15.63
C ALA A 107 11.27 14.01 -16.07
N ARG A 108 10.60 14.67 -15.10
CA ARG A 108 9.61 15.74 -15.36
C ARG A 108 8.37 15.31 -16.17
N GLY A 109 8.14 14.02 -16.39
CA GLY A 109 6.96 13.48 -17.08
C GLY A 109 5.65 13.53 -16.28
N GLY A 110 5.55 14.34 -15.23
CA GLY A 110 4.31 14.53 -14.46
C GLY A 110 3.98 13.48 -13.39
N LYS A 111 4.82 12.46 -13.18
CA LYS A 111 4.61 11.38 -12.18
C LYS A 111 4.28 11.92 -10.78
N THR A 112 5.16 12.76 -10.24
CA THR A 112 4.99 13.38 -8.92
C THR A 112 3.73 14.23 -8.84
N PHE A 113 3.39 14.99 -9.89
CA PHE A 113 2.15 15.77 -9.92
C PHE A 113 0.90 14.89 -9.85
N LEU A 114 0.92 13.74 -10.54
CA LEU A 114 -0.15 12.77 -10.49
C LEU A 114 -0.26 12.14 -9.09
N SER A 115 0.87 11.83 -8.43
CA SER A 115 0.91 11.37 -7.04
C SER A 115 0.29 12.40 -6.07
N HIS A 116 0.62 13.69 -6.20
CA HIS A 116 -0.01 14.75 -5.39
C HIS A 116 -1.53 14.82 -5.61
N GLN A 117 -1.98 14.70 -6.86
CA GLN A 117 -3.40 14.72 -7.19
C GLN A 117 -4.13 13.50 -6.59
N LEU A 118 -3.56 12.30 -6.72
CA LEU A 118 -4.12 11.08 -6.11
C LEU A 118 -4.16 11.19 -4.58
N ALA A 119 -3.13 11.76 -3.95
CA ALA A 119 -3.09 11.94 -2.51
C ALA A 119 -4.23 12.84 -1.98
N VAL A 120 -4.62 13.86 -2.74
CA VAL A 120 -5.79 14.70 -2.40
C VAL A 120 -7.09 13.97 -2.74
N ARG A 121 -7.18 13.32 -3.91
CA ARG A 121 -8.39 12.60 -4.32
C ARG A 121 -8.75 11.45 -3.40
N CYS A 122 -7.76 10.78 -2.81
CA CYS A 122 -7.96 9.71 -1.82
C CYS A 122 -8.86 10.16 -0.65
N GLN A 123 -8.85 11.45 -0.32
CA GLN A 123 -9.58 12.02 0.82
C GLN A 123 -11.03 12.37 0.48
N LEU A 124 -11.39 12.41 -0.82
CA LEU A 124 -12.75 12.73 -1.24
C LEU A 124 -13.73 11.60 -0.86
N PRO A 125 -15.02 11.93 -0.74
CA PRO A 125 -16.09 10.94 -0.61
C PRO A 125 -16.09 9.87 -1.71
N TYR A 126 -16.61 8.68 -1.40
CA TYR A 126 -16.70 7.56 -2.34
C TYR A 126 -17.53 7.91 -3.60
N ASP A 127 -18.63 8.66 -3.43
CA ASP A 127 -19.50 9.10 -4.54
C ASP A 127 -18.80 10.08 -5.50
N GLN A 128 -17.75 10.75 -5.04
CA GLN A 128 -16.87 11.62 -5.84
C GLN A 128 -15.62 10.87 -6.39
N GLY A 129 -15.55 9.56 -6.17
CA GLY A 129 -14.45 8.70 -6.59
C GLY A 129 -13.16 8.91 -5.78
N GLY A 130 -13.30 9.25 -4.50
CA GLY A 130 -12.25 9.12 -3.49
C GLY A 130 -12.47 7.88 -2.61
N LEU A 131 -11.77 7.83 -1.47
CA LEU A 131 -11.79 6.69 -0.54
C LEU A 131 -12.03 7.11 0.92
N GLU A 132 -12.36 8.39 1.16
CA GLU A 132 -12.51 8.98 2.51
C GLU A 132 -11.30 8.69 3.40
N GLY A 133 -10.11 8.61 2.80
CA GLY A 133 -8.92 8.04 3.42
C GLY A 133 -7.74 9.01 3.50
N ARG A 134 -6.96 8.86 4.57
CA ARG A 134 -5.68 9.54 4.78
C ARG A 134 -4.57 8.87 3.95
N VAL A 135 -3.46 9.60 3.78
CA VAL A 135 -2.36 9.18 2.91
C VAL A 135 -1.05 9.17 3.68
N LEU A 136 -0.26 8.12 3.48
CA LEU A 136 1.14 8.04 3.87
C LEU A 136 2.01 8.40 2.67
N TRP A 137 3.08 9.17 2.86
CA TRP A 137 4.00 9.56 1.80
C TRP A 137 5.45 9.34 2.23
N LEU A 138 6.16 8.45 1.55
CA LEU A 138 7.60 8.28 1.66
C LEU A 138 8.27 9.13 0.58
N ASP A 139 8.88 10.24 0.98
CA ASP A 139 9.52 11.18 0.06
C ASP A 139 11.01 10.89 -0.02
N THR A 140 11.45 10.30 -1.13
CA THR A 140 12.85 9.91 -1.33
C THR A 140 13.65 10.97 -2.11
N GLU A 141 12.96 11.83 -2.85
CA GLU A 141 13.59 12.82 -3.75
C GLU A 141 13.32 14.27 -3.32
N SER A 142 12.82 14.51 -2.09
CA SER A 142 12.38 15.84 -1.63
C SER A 142 11.37 16.48 -2.59
N SER A 143 10.51 15.63 -3.15
CA SER A 143 9.58 15.89 -4.23
C SER A 143 8.21 16.37 -3.73
N PHE A 144 7.88 16.09 -2.47
CA PHE A 144 6.63 16.52 -1.87
C PHE A 144 6.63 18.04 -1.70
N LYS A 145 5.61 18.71 -2.27
CA LYS A 145 5.41 20.15 -2.13
C LYS A 145 4.01 20.43 -1.61
N THR A 146 3.97 21.07 -0.43
CA THR A 146 2.74 21.48 0.24
C THR A 146 1.88 22.39 -0.64
N THR A 147 2.50 23.23 -1.47
CA THR A 147 1.81 24.11 -2.43
C THR A 147 1.01 23.32 -3.47
N HIS A 148 1.51 22.17 -3.93
CA HIS A 148 0.78 21.31 -4.87
C HIS A 148 -0.39 20.58 -4.21
N ILE A 149 -0.25 20.14 -2.96
CA ILE A 149 -1.37 19.59 -2.18
C ILE A 149 -2.45 20.64 -2.00
N ARG A 150 -2.09 21.83 -1.53
CA ARG A 150 -3.05 22.94 -1.31
C ARG A 150 -3.77 23.33 -2.59
N ALA A 151 -3.07 23.44 -3.71
CA ALA A 151 -3.68 23.74 -5.01
C ALA A 151 -4.67 22.65 -5.46
N ASN A 152 -4.31 21.37 -5.27
CA ASN A 152 -5.22 20.26 -5.56
C ASN A 152 -6.44 20.24 -4.61
N ALA A 153 -6.26 20.57 -3.33
CA ALA A 153 -7.35 20.65 -2.36
C ALA A 153 -8.39 21.69 -2.80
N VAL A 154 -7.96 22.91 -3.12
CA VAL A 154 -8.84 23.97 -3.67
C VAL A 154 -9.56 23.50 -4.93
N ARG A 155 -8.84 22.85 -5.86
CA ARG A 155 -9.42 22.33 -7.11
C ARG A 155 -10.56 21.34 -6.87
N TRP A 156 -10.46 20.52 -5.83
CA TRP A 156 -11.44 19.49 -5.51
C TRP A 156 -12.40 19.88 -4.36
N GLY A 157 -12.43 21.16 -3.99
CA GLY A 157 -13.36 21.67 -2.97
C GLY A 157 -13.07 21.20 -1.54
N LEU A 158 -11.84 20.76 -1.26
CA LEU A 158 -11.38 20.42 0.08
C LEU A 158 -10.73 21.62 0.75
N ASP A 159 -10.86 21.70 2.07
CA ASP A 159 -10.09 22.65 2.87
C ASP A 159 -8.58 22.33 2.75
N PRO A 160 -7.72 23.30 2.37
CA PRO A 160 -6.31 23.03 2.14
C PRO A 160 -5.51 22.63 3.39
N ASP A 161 -5.90 23.10 4.59
CA ASP A 161 -5.21 22.76 5.84
C ASP A 161 -5.60 21.35 6.29
N ILE A 162 -6.89 21.00 6.21
CA ILE A 162 -7.37 19.65 6.47
C ILE A 162 -6.75 18.66 5.47
N ALA A 163 -6.73 19.02 4.18
CA ALA A 163 -6.17 18.16 3.15
C ALA A 163 -4.68 17.87 3.37
N LEU A 164 -3.94 18.85 3.88
CA LEU A 164 -2.53 18.69 4.22
C LEU A 164 -2.34 17.88 5.51
N ALA A 165 -3.16 18.09 6.54
CA ALA A 165 -3.11 17.34 7.80
C ALA A 165 -3.45 15.83 7.64
N ASN A 166 -4.19 15.49 6.59
CA ASN A 166 -4.50 14.11 6.22
C ASN A 166 -3.37 13.37 5.50
N ILE A 167 -2.22 14.02 5.26
CA ILE A 167 -1.05 13.39 4.64
C ILE A 167 0.10 13.34 5.64
N SER A 168 0.49 12.13 6.04
CA SER A 168 1.67 11.92 6.88
C SER A 168 2.90 11.67 6.00
N VAL A 169 3.89 12.55 6.07
CA VAL A 169 5.08 12.52 5.20
C VAL A 169 6.32 12.09 6.00
N ALA A 170 7.08 11.15 5.47
CA ALA A 170 8.38 10.73 5.98
C ALA A 170 9.48 10.96 4.93
N PRO A 171 10.51 11.77 5.22
CA PRO A 171 11.69 11.88 4.37
C PRO A 171 12.51 10.59 4.45
N ILE A 172 12.92 10.06 3.30
CA ILE A 172 13.70 8.82 3.18
C ILE A 172 14.98 9.11 2.42
N ALA A 173 16.12 8.87 3.05
CA ALA A 173 17.44 9.05 2.47
C ALA A 173 18.06 7.74 1.97
N LEU A 174 17.68 6.59 2.56
CA LEU A 174 18.24 5.27 2.25
C LEU A 174 17.14 4.23 2.05
N SER A 175 17.38 3.27 1.16
CA SER A 175 16.47 2.16 0.87
C SER A 175 16.15 1.33 2.12
N SER A 176 17.11 1.17 3.05
CA SER A 176 16.91 0.47 4.32
C SER A 176 15.87 1.14 5.23
N GLN A 177 15.73 2.47 5.17
CA GLN A 177 14.74 3.18 5.98
C GLN A 177 13.32 2.83 5.56
N ILE A 178 13.09 2.50 4.27
CA ILE A 178 11.78 2.01 3.83
C ILE A 178 11.44 0.70 4.58
N GLU A 179 12.41 -0.20 4.71
CA GLU A 179 12.24 -1.46 5.46
C GLU A 179 11.95 -1.20 6.94
N GLU A 180 12.66 -0.25 7.56
CA GLU A 180 12.43 0.18 8.96
C GLU A 180 11.00 0.69 9.20
N TYR A 181 10.41 1.40 8.22
CA TYR A 181 9.05 1.92 8.32
C TYR A 181 7.95 0.88 8.05
N THR A 182 8.25 -0.30 7.50
CA THR A 182 7.22 -1.29 7.09
C THR A 182 6.28 -1.69 8.23
N HIS A 183 6.81 -1.88 9.43
CA HIS A 183 6.01 -2.23 10.61
C HIS A 183 5.08 -1.09 11.03
N GLN A 184 5.59 0.14 11.07
CA GLN A 184 4.78 1.32 11.40
C GLN A 184 3.67 1.54 10.35
N ILE A 185 4.02 1.45 9.06
CA ILE A 185 3.04 1.58 7.96
C ILE A 185 1.96 0.52 8.10
N GLN A 186 2.34 -0.74 8.35
CA GLN A 186 1.38 -1.83 8.56
C GLN A 186 0.40 -1.53 9.68
N LEU A 187 0.87 -1.03 10.83
CA LEU A 187 0.00 -0.64 11.95
C LEU A 187 -0.96 0.50 11.55
N MET A 188 -0.44 1.55 10.90
CA MET A 188 -1.25 2.70 10.48
C MET A 188 -2.32 2.32 9.44
N LEU A 189 -2.01 1.41 8.52
CA LEU A 189 -3.01 0.89 7.57
C LEU A 189 -4.03 -0.01 8.27
N ALA A 190 -3.63 -0.76 9.31
CA ALA A 190 -4.52 -1.62 10.09
C ALA A 190 -5.62 -0.85 10.83
N GLU A 191 -5.31 0.38 11.28
CA GLU A 191 -6.28 1.31 11.89
C GLU A 191 -7.42 1.68 10.93
N GLY A 192 -7.19 1.54 9.61
CA GLY A 192 -8.21 1.70 8.58
C GLY A 192 -8.45 3.13 8.11
N GLN A 193 -7.87 4.14 8.77
CA GLN A 193 -7.96 5.54 8.36
C GLN A 193 -7.10 5.87 7.13
N PHE A 194 -5.96 5.21 7.00
CA PHE A 194 -5.07 5.38 5.85
C PHE A 194 -5.47 4.41 4.75
N LYS A 195 -5.65 4.94 3.52
CA LYS A 195 -6.08 4.16 2.34
C LYS A 195 -5.08 4.18 1.21
N MET A 196 -3.98 4.92 1.36
CA MET A 196 -2.97 5.06 0.33
C MET A 196 -1.57 5.25 0.92
N LEU A 197 -0.59 4.58 0.31
CA LEU A 197 0.84 4.86 0.50
C LEU A 197 1.43 5.34 -0.82
N VAL A 198 2.15 6.46 -0.80
CA VAL A 198 2.95 6.95 -1.93
C VAL A 198 4.43 6.76 -1.63
N ILE A 199 5.20 6.25 -2.59
CA ILE A 199 6.66 6.20 -2.57
C ILE A 199 7.20 6.94 -3.80
N ASP A 200 7.69 8.17 -3.62
CA ASP A 200 8.14 9.02 -4.72
C ASP A 200 9.63 9.40 -4.52
N SER A 201 10.59 8.79 -5.23
CA SER A 201 10.49 7.60 -6.10
C SER A 201 11.03 6.34 -5.43
N LEU A 202 10.48 5.18 -5.81
CA LEU A 202 10.96 3.90 -5.27
C LEU A 202 12.32 3.53 -5.87
N THR A 203 12.41 3.53 -7.19
CA THR A 203 13.58 2.99 -7.89
C THR A 203 14.83 3.88 -7.80
N GLY A 204 14.68 5.17 -7.50
CA GLY A 204 15.80 6.11 -7.41
C GLY A 204 16.84 5.69 -6.38
N LEU A 205 16.40 5.39 -5.16
CA LEU A 205 17.26 4.94 -4.05
C LEU A 205 17.99 3.64 -4.38
N PHE A 206 17.26 2.62 -4.82
CA PHE A 206 17.85 1.31 -5.14
C PHE A 206 18.86 1.38 -6.31
N ARG A 207 18.71 2.30 -7.25
CA ARG A 207 19.71 2.50 -8.31
C ARG A 207 20.96 3.23 -7.83
N ALA A 208 20.81 4.15 -6.88
CA ALA A 208 21.93 4.88 -6.30
C ALA A 208 22.76 4.00 -5.35
N GLU A 209 22.12 3.14 -4.56
CA GLU A 209 22.79 2.32 -3.55
C GLU A 209 23.40 1.03 -4.12
N TYR A 210 22.73 0.39 -5.08
CA TYR A 210 23.17 -0.89 -5.64
C TYR A 210 23.81 -0.69 -7.01
N THR A 211 25.06 -0.21 -7.02
CA THR A 211 25.83 0.07 -8.23
C THR A 211 26.59 -1.16 -8.73
N GLY A 212 26.72 -1.30 -10.07
CA GLY A 212 27.46 -2.40 -10.71
C GLY A 212 26.68 -3.71 -10.86
N ILE A 213 27.10 -4.54 -11.82
CA ILE A 213 26.40 -5.78 -12.21
C ILE A 213 26.34 -6.79 -11.05
N GLY A 214 27.38 -6.86 -10.21
CA GLY A 214 27.44 -7.77 -9.06
C GLY A 214 26.36 -7.53 -8.00
N ASN A 215 25.79 -6.32 -7.92
CA ASN A 215 24.75 -5.96 -6.96
C ASN A 215 23.33 -6.11 -7.52
N LEU A 216 23.19 -6.52 -8.80
CA LEU A 216 21.89 -6.64 -9.46
C LEU A 216 20.96 -7.64 -8.76
N ALA A 217 21.52 -8.78 -8.33
CA ALA A 217 20.75 -9.83 -7.65
C ALA A 217 20.22 -9.33 -6.30
N SER A 218 21.08 -8.73 -5.47
CA SER A 218 20.70 -8.17 -4.16
C SER A 218 19.66 -7.06 -4.31
N ARG A 219 19.84 -6.17 -5.29
CA ARG A 219 18.87 -5.12 -5.60
C ARG A 219 17.50 -5.70 -5.96
N GLN A 220 17.49 -6.70 -6.84
CA GLN A 220 16.24 -7.34 -7.28
C GLN A 220 15.56 -8.08 -6.13
N TYR A 221 16.33 -8.72 -5.26
CA TYR A 221 15.83 -9.38 -4.06
C TYR A 221 15.11 -8.37 -3.14
N SER A 222 15.76 -7.25 -2.80
CA SER A 222 15.16 -6.23 -1.93
C SER A 222 13.91 -5.57 -2.54
N ILE A 223 13.96 -5.17 -3.82
CA ILE A 223 12.80 -4.58 -4.51
C ILE A 223 11.64 -5.58 -4.55
N ASN A 224 11.90 -6.84 -4.90
CA ASN A 224 10.86 -7.87 -4.95
C ASN A 224 10.27 -8.14 -3.56
N GLY A 225 11.09 -8.11 -2.51
CA GLY A 225 10.62 -8.22 -1.13
C GLY A 225 9.61 -7.13 -0.79
N LEU A 226 9.97 -5.87 -1.10
CA LEU A 226 9.10 -4.72 -0.86
C LEU A 226 7.82 -4.76 -1.71
N LEU A 227 7.92 -5.05 -3.01
CA LEU A 227 6.74 -5.18 -3.89
C LEU A 227 5.79 -6.27 -3.39
N ASN A 228 6.32 -7.43 -2.97
CA ASN A 228 5.49 -8.50 -2.41
C ASN A 228 4.88 -8.13 -1.06
N TRP A 229 5.60 -7.38 -0.22
CA TRP A 229 5.05 -6.83 1.02
C TRP A 229 3.89 -5.87 0.73
N MET A 230 4.08 -4.88 -0.16
CA MET A 230 3.02 -3.96 -0.57
C MET A 230 1.81 -4.70 -1.14
N ARG A 231 2.02 -5.76 -1.92
CA ARG A 231 0.93 -6.52 -2.57
C ARG A 231 0.07 -7.22 -1.53
N ARG A 232 0.72 -7.89 -0.58
CA ARG A 232 0.04 -8.60 0.51
C ARG A 232 -0.69 -7.62 1.41
N LEU A 233 -0.05 -6.51 1.76
CA LEU A 233 -0.63 -5.50 2.64
C LEU A 233 -1.79 -4.75 1.96
N GLY A 234 -1.69 -4.45 0.67
CA GLY A 234 -2.78 -3.90 -0.13
C GLY A 234 -4.01 -4.81 -0.12
N LEU A 235 -3.84 -6.09 -0.43
CA LEU A 235 -4.93 -7.08 -0.37
C LEU A 235 -5.54 -7.21 1.03
N ALA A 236 -4.73 -7.17 2.08
CA ALA A 236 -5.21 -7.26 3.45
C ALA A 236 -6.02 -6.01 3.85
N THR A 237 -5.50 -4.82 3.55
CA THR A 237 -6.01 -3.56 4.12
C THR A 237 -6.93 -2.77 3.20
N ASP A 238 -7.08 -3.21 1.95
CA ASP A 238 -7.73 -2.47 0.86
C ASP A 238 -7.08 -1.09 0.63
N SER A 239 -5.77 -0.99 0.91
CA SER A 239 -4.99 0.22 0.67
C SER A 239 -4.35 0.18 -0.71
N ILE A 240 -4.23 1.34 -1.34
CA ILE A 240 -3.55 1.51 -2.63
C ILE A 240 -2.09 1.88 -2.38
N PHE A 241 -1.18 1.17 -3.02
CA PHE A 241 0.25 1.50 -3.01
C PHE A 241 0.62 2.14 -4.33
N VAL A 242 1.09 3.38 -4.32
CA VAL A 242 1.56 4.08 -5.51
C VAL A 242 3.06 4.32 -5.38
N TYR A 243 3.82 3.92 -6.39
CA TYR A 243 5.22 4.30 -6.46
C TYR A 243 5.58 4.89 -7.81
N THR A 244 6.57 5.77 -7.82
CA THR A 244 7.08 6.33 -9.07
C THR A 244 8.40 5.68 -9.48
N ASN A 245 8.61 5.60 -10.79
CA ASN A 245 9.83 5.07 -11.39
C ASN A 245 10.29 6.01 -12.52
N GLN A 246 11.53 6.49 -12.43
CA GLN A 246 12.14 7.21 -13.54
C GLN A 246 12.75 6.21 -14.51
N VAL A 247 12.36 6.26 -15.78
CA VAL A 247 13.05 5.51 -16.84
C VAL A 247 13.92 6.46 -17.65
N THR A 248 15.08 5.98 -18.07
CA THR A 248 15.97 6.67 -19.02
C THR A 248 16.08 5.81 -20.26
N THR A 249 15.72 6.34 -21.41
CA THR A 249 16.02 5.69 -22.69
C THR A 249 17.51 5.87 -22.97
N GLN A 250 18.28 4.78 -23.04
CA GLN A 250 19.50 4.81 -23.85
C GLN A 250 19.04 4.65 -25.30
N ILE A 251 18.89 5.75 -26.00
CA ILE A 251 18.95 5.71 -27.47
C ILE A 251 20.44 5.63 -27.77
N SER A 252 20.86 4.45 -28.24
CA SER A 252 22.22 4.15 -28.70
C SER A 252 22.75 5.20 -29.67
#